data_AF-A0A1W2BUC1-F1
#
_entry.id   AF-A0A1W2BUC1-F1
#
_cell.length_a   1.000
_cell.length_b   1.000
_cell.length_c   1.000
_cell.angle_alpha   90.00
_cell.angle_beta   90.00
_cell.angle_gamma   90.00
#
_symmetry.space_group_name_H-M   'P 1'
#
loop_
_entity.id
_entity.type
_entity.pdbx_description
1 polymer ?
#
loop_
_entity_poly.entity_id
_entity_poly.type
_entity_poly.pdbx_seq_one_letter_code
_entity_poly.pdbx_strand_id
1 'polypeptide(L)'
;MRTEGYLAIALGFSILSFGLLVLAPVDTRPMRDLFDRPSVRIVEGGGHFDPLTGEVRPRAAVPPNDAAPAEPVDEASQAEVDSASSSQGPLRRLPPRGALSDLAAPAEKPEDDVAKRLLARPVALDAARIAIGQAVVELPGVEPLELAAQCSSGSLTWPCGARSRTELRNFLRGRSIECEVPNRFGESRESITSACSVGDEDIGAWVVSRGWAQAVPGGPYEDLQASAKANGLGIWR
;
A
#
# COMPACT_ATOMS: atom_id res chain seq x y z
N MET A 1 -37.61 60.40 -30.65
CA MET A 1 -38.40 61.56 -30.14
C MET A 1 -39.28 61.01 -29.03
N ARG A 2 -38.88 61.21 -27.75
CA ARG A 2 -39.56 62.07 -26.74
C ARG A 2 -41.04 61.70 -26.55
N THR A 3 -41.60 61.43 -25.36
CA THR A 3 -41.24 61.80 -23.98
C THR A 3 -42.27 61.19 -23.00
N GLU A 4 -41.82 60.88 -21.78
CA GLU A 4 -42.48 60.98 -20.46
C GLU A 4 -43.78 60.23 -20.09
N GLY A 5 -43.73 59.62 -18.89
CA GLY A 5 -44.88 59.12 -18.13
C GLY A 5 -44.48 58.33 -16.87
N TYR A 6 -43.89 59.01 -15.88
CA TYR A 6 -43.55 58.52 -14.53
C TYR A 6 -44.78 58.30 -13.62
N LEU A 7 -44.54 57.68 -12.44
CA LEU A 7 -45.36 57.55 -11.22
C LEU A 7 -46.32 56.33 -11.18
N ALA A 8 -46.35 55.46 -10.16
CA ALA A 8 -46.10 55.69 -8.74
C ALA A 8 -45.51 54.47 -8.01
N ILE A 9 -44.68 54.79 -7.02
CA ILE A 9 -44.04 53.93 -6.02
C ILE A 9 -45.11 53.42 -5.04
N ALA A 10 -45.14 52.12 -4.78
CA ALA A 10 -45.79 51.55 -3.60
C ALA A 10 -44.76 50.72 -2.82
N LEU A 11 -44.03 51.39 -1.93
CA LEU A 11 -43.33 50.77 -0.82
C LEU A 11 -44.37 50.50 0.28
N GLY A 12 -44.54 49.24 0.67
CA GLY A 12 -45.51 48.82 1.68
C GLY A 12 -45.08 47.55 2.39
N PHE A 13 -44.29 47.75 3.45
CA PHE A 13 -43.94 46.85 4.54
C PHE A 13 -44.87 45.64 4.79
N SER A 14 -44.27 44.44 4.84
CA SER A 14 -44.70 43.38 5.77
C SER A 14 -43.50 42.50 6.13
N ILE A 15 -42.61 43.07 6.94
CA ILE A 15 -41.72 42.34 7.83
C ILE A 15 -42.57 41.99 9.05
N LEU A 16 -42.87 40.71 9.28
CA LEU A 16 -43.07 40.05 10.59
C LEU A 16 -43.65 38.64 10.39
N SER A 17 -42.78 37.70 10.00
CA SER A 17 -42.94 36.28 10.33
C SER A 17 -41.65 35.77 10.95
N PHE A 18 -41.28 36.39 12.07
CA PHE A 18 -40.27 35.88 13.00
C PHE A 18 -41.04 35.21 14.13
N GLY A 19 -41.09 33.87 14.13
CA GLY A 19 -41.81 33.14 15.17
C GLY A 19 -42.02 31.68 14.84
N LEU A 20 -41.02 30.84 15.11
CA LEU A 20 -41.01 29.96 16.28
C LEU A 20 -39.90 28.92 16.07
N LEU A 21 -38.78 29.20 16.72
CA LEU A 21 -37.63 28.33 16.84
C LEU A 21 -38.03 27.17 17.77
N VAL A 22 -38.42 26.04 17.19
CA VAL A 22 -38.64 24.80 17.96
C VAL A 22 -37.27 24.29 18.39
N LEU A 23 -36.89 24.61 19.62
CA LEU A 23 -35.81 23.96 20.34
C LEU A 23 -36.23 22.51 20.61
N ALA A 24 -35.86 21.60 19.71
CA ALA A 24 -35.78 20.19 20.04
C ALA A 24 -34.63 20.02 21.06
N PRO A 25 -34.84 19.34 22.20
CA PRO A 25 -33.76 19.03 23.12
C PRO A 25 -32.78 18.07 22.42
N VAL A 26 -31.56 18.54 22.19
CA VAL A 26 -30.41 17.69 21.88
C VAL A 26 -30.13 16.86 23.13
N ASP A 27 -30.42 15.55 23.05
CA ASP A 27 -30.06 14.54 24.04
C ASP A 27 -28.53 14.47 24.09
N THR A 28 -27.93 15.28 24.96
CA THR A 28 -26.50 15.29 25.26
C THR A 28 -26.22 14.18 26.27
N ARG A 29 -26.22 12.93 25.81
CA ARG A 29 -25.68 11.83 26.63
C ARG A 29 -24.16 11.99 26.72
N PRO A 30 -23.59 12.13 27.93
CA PRO A 30 -22.15 12.20 28.09
C PRO A 30 -21.53 10.86 27.63
N MET A 31 -20.70 10.93 26.60
CA MET A 31 -19.92 9.81 26.05
C MET A 31 -18.74 9.48 26.99
N ARG A 32 -19.02 9.15 28.26
CA ARG A 32 -17.99 8.90 29.28
C ARG A 32 -17.84 7.46 29.76
N ASP A 33 -18.64 6.52 29.25
CA ASP A 33 -18.57 5.12 29.71
C ASP A 33 -18.12 4.11 28.65
N LEU A 34 -17.56 4.55 27.50
CA LEU A 34 -17.02 3.63 26.49
C LEU A 34 -15.52 3.31 26.63
N PHE A 35 -14.85 3.85 27.67
CA PHE A 35 -13.41 3.67 27.88
C PHE A 35 -13.05 2.68 28.99
N ASP A 36 -14.01 1.94 29.55
CA ASP A 36 -13.68 0.81 30.42
C ASP A 36 -13.43 -0.46 29.58
N ARG A 37 -12.29 -0.47 28.87
CA ARG A 37 -11.74 -1.71 28.32
C ARG A 37 -11.08 -2.45 29.50
N PRO A 38 -11.37 -3.74 29.72
CA PRO A 38 -10.63 -4.51 30.69
C PRO A 38 -9.14 -4.45 30.35
N SER A 39 -8.33 -4.04 31.32
CA SER A 39 -6.88 -4.00 31.21
C SER A 39 -6.37 -5.40 30.91
N VAL A 40 -5.94 -5.64 29.67
CA VAL A 40 -5.21 -6.85 29.29
C VAL A 40 -3.88 -6.81 30.05
N ARG A 41 -3.76 -7.64 31.09
CA ARG A 41 -2.48 -7.89 31.74
C ARG A 41 -1.64 -8.76 30.79
N ILE A 42 -0.63 -8.16 30.17
CA ILE A 42 0.42 -8.93 29.51
C ILE A 42 1.18 -9.66 30.62
N VAL A 43 1.03 -10.97 30.71
CA VAL A 43 1.90 -11.82 31.51
C VAL A 43 3.16 -12.04 30.68
N GLU A 44 4.29 -11.44 31.08
CA GLU A 44 5.60 -11.80 30.55
C GLU A 44 5.92 -13.24 30.98
N GLY A 45 5.47 -14.19 30.16
CA GLY A 45 5.75 -15.62 30.34
C GLY A 45 5.93 -16.24 28.97
N GLY A 46 7.18 -16.53 28.59
CA GLY A 46 7.51 -17.22 27.34
C GLY A 46 6.97 -18.65 27.34
N GLY A 47 5.73 -18.82 26.87
CA GLY A 47 5.06 -20.11 26.69
C GLY A 47 4.57 -20.29 25.25
N HIS A 48 4.35 -21.54 24.85
CA HIS A 48 3.73 -21.85 23.55
C HIS A 48 2.21 -21.85 23.74
N PHE A 49 1.51 -21.04 22.93
CA PHE A 49 0.06 -20.94 22.93
C PHE A 49 -0.55 -21.96 21.97
N ASP A 50 -1.43 -22.84 22.47
CA ASP A 50 -2.18 -23.78 21.64
C ASP A 50 -3.51 -23.16 21.21
N PRO A 51 -3.72 -22.88 19.91
CA PRO A 51 -4.91 -22.19 19.43
C PRO A 51 -6.18 -23.07 19.43
N LEU A 52 -6.07 -24.38 19.64
CA LEU A 52 -7.23 -25.29 19.68
C LEU A 52 -7.84 -25.42 21.08
N THR A 53 -7.03 -25.24 22.13
CA THR A 53 -7.47 -25.41 23.53
C THR A 53 -7.42 -24.13 24.35
N GLY A 54 -6.73 -23.08 23.87
CA GLY A 54 -6.62 -21.80 24.57
C GLY A 54 -5.72 -21.84 25.81
N GLU A 55 -4.96 -22.92 26.01
CA GLU A 55 -4.05 -23.09 27.14
C GLU A 55 -2.61 -22.66 26.78
N VAL A 56 -1.93 -22.01 27.72
CA VAL A 56 -0.50 -21.68 27.62
C VAL A 56 0.30 -22.74 28.36
N ARG A 57 1.02 -23.59 27.61
CA ARG A 57 1.94 -24.56 28.23
C ARG A 57 3.29 -23.90 28.51
N PRO A 58 3.86 -24.06 29.73
CA PRO A 58 5.21 -23.59 30.01
C PRO A 58 6.19 -24.31 29.09
N ARG A 59 7.17 -23.56 28.55
CA ARG A 59 8.28 -24.14 27.80
C ARG A 59 9.02 -25.09 28.73
N ALA A 60 9.03 -26.38 28.40
CA ALA A 60 9.83 -27.35 29.13
C ALA A 60 11.28 -26.85 29.18
N ALA A 61 11.85 -26.78 30.37
CA ALA A 61 13.24 -26.43 30.56
C ALA A 61 14.08 -27.44 29.76
N VAL A 62 14.88 -26.92 28.82
CA VAL A 62 15.95 -27.71 28.21
C VAL A 62 16.92 -28.00 29.34
N PRO A 63 17.18 -29.28 29.70
CA PRO A 63 18.18 -29.58 30.72
C PRO A 63 19.51 -28.97 30.29
N PRO A 64 20.34 -28.46 31.23
CA PRO A 64 21.69 -28.06 30.89
C PRO A 64 22.38 -29.27 30.28
N ASN A 65 22.84 -29.12 29.03
CA ASN A 65 23.63 -30.13 28.37
C ASN A 65 24.97 -30.19 29.11
N ASP A 66 25.04 -31.03 30.14
CA ASP A 66 26.31 -31.44 30.71
C ASP A 66 27.19 -31.92 29.56
N ALA A 67 28.36 -31.30 29.45
CA ALA A 67 29.33 -31.56 28.41
C ALA A 67 29.59 -33.08 28.31
N ALA A 68 28.97 -33.70 27.31
CA ALA A 68 29.39 -35.00 26.84
C ALA A 68 30.86 -34.86 26.39
N PRO A 69 31.76 -35.77 26.80
CA PRO A 69 33.13 -35.79 26.28
C PRO A 69 33.07 -35.80 24.77
N ALA A 70 33.87 -34.93 24.13
CA ALA A 70 34.06 -34.98 22.69
C ALA A 70 34.42 -36.41 22.31
N GLU A 71 33.50 -37.08 21.61
CA GLU A 71 33.84 -38.32 20.91
C GLU A 71 35.01 -38.02 19.97
N PRO A 72 35.94 -38.96 19.76
CA PRO A 72 37.02 -38.74 18.81
C PRO A 72 36.36 -38.40 17.48
N VAL A 73 36.75 -37.28 16.89
CA VAL A 73 36.53 -37.05 15.47
C VAL A 73 37.28 -38.16 14.77
N ASP A 74 36.59 -39.27 14.52
CA ASP A 74 37.03 -40.24 13.53
C ASP A 74 37.25 -39.46 12.25
N GLU A 75 38.46 -39.59 11.73
CA GLU A 75 38.97 -39.00 10.51
C GLU A 75 38.15 -39.51 9.31
N ALA A 76 36.93 -39.00 9.21
CA ALA A 76 35.99 -39.35 8.19
C ALA A 76 36.34 -38.56 6.93
N SER A 77 36.86 -39.33 5.98
CA SER A 77 36.76 -39.06 4.55
C SER A 77 37.61 -37.87 4.09
N GLN A 78 38.87 -38.19 3.79
CA GLN A 78 39.42 -37.76 2.51
C GLN A 78 38.42 -38.18 1.44
N ALA A 79 37.45 -37.32 1.15
CA ALA A 79 36.66 -37.43 -0.05
C ALA A 79 37.68 -37.50 -1.18
N GLU A 80 37.74 -38.67 -1.80
CA GLU A 80 38.47 -38.91 -3.03
C GLU A 80 38.22 -37.71 -3.91
N VAL A 81 39.27 -36.93 -4.11
CA VAL A 81 39.29 -35.83 -5.06
C VAL A 81 39.23 -36.54 -6.40
N ASP A 82 38.00 -36.81 -6.83
CA ASP A 82 37.73 -37.54 -8.05
C ASP A 82 38.57 -36.91 -9.14
N SER A 83 39.41 -37.78 -9.69
CA SER A 83 40.51 -37.45 -10.56
C SER A 83 40.04 -36.42 -11.58
N ALA A 84 40.56 -35.20 -11.43
CA ALA A 84 40.45 -34.20 -12.46
C ALA A 84 40.83 -34.86 -13.78
N SER A 85 39.85 -34.96 -14.68
CA SER A 85 39.98 -35.49 -16.03
C SER A 85 41.32 -35.05 -16.61
N SER A 86 42.29 -35.97 -16.61
CA SER A 86 43.58 -35.75 -17.21
C SER A 86 43.35 -35.75 -18.71
N SER A 87 43.05 -34.57 -19.24
CA SER A 87 42.97 -34.30 -20.66
C SER A 87 44.33 -34.68 -21.26
N GLN A 88 44.47 -35.89 -21.80
CA GLN A 88 45.67 -36.37 -22.52
C GLN A 88 45.80 -35.72 -23.91
N GLY A 89 45.32 -34.48 -24.06
CA GLY A 89 45.48 -33.68 -25.27
C GLY A 89 46.65 -32.70 -25.14
N PRO A 90 47.22 -32.24 -26.26
CA PRO A 90 48.21 -31.16 -26.23
C PRO A 90 47.59 -29.92 -25.54
N LEU A 91 48.32 -29.37 -24.56
CA LEU A 91 47.90 -28.20 -23.81
C LEU A 91 47.62 -27.04 -24.76
N ARG A 92 46.35 -26.66 -24.90
CA ARG A 92 45.95 -25.49 -25.68
C ARG A 92 46.03 -24.26 -24.81
N ARG A 93 46.85 -23.29 -25.23
CA ARG A 93 46.84 -21.96 -24.62
C ARG A 93 45.47 -21.31 -24.87
N LEU A 94 44.71 -21.13 -23.80
CA LEU A 94 43.54 -20.26 -23.84
C LEU A 94 44.00 -18.80 -23.84
N PRO A 95 43.24 -17.91 -24.51
CA PRO A 95 43.52 -16.49 -24.43
C PRO A 95 43.53 -16.04 -22.96
N PRO A 96 44.34 -15.02 -22.61
CA PRO A 96 44.30 -14.43 -21.28
C PRO A 96 42.87 -14.01 -20.96
N ARG A 97 42.45 -14.24 -19.72
CA ARG A 97 41.19 -13.68 -19.21
C ARG A 97 41.26 -12.15 -19.31
N GLY A 98 40.10 -11.50 -19.40
CA GLY A 98 40.00 -10.04 -19.34
C GLY A 98 40.70 -9.47 -18.11
N ALA A 99 40.97 -8.16 -18.11
CA ALA A 99 41.71 -7.55 -17.00
C ALA A 99 40.92 -7.70 -15.70
N LEU A 100 41.61 -8.09 -14.62
CA LEU A 100 41.00 -8.13 -13.27
C LEU A 100 40.47 -6.76 -12.84
N SER A 101 41.01 -5.68 -13.39
CA SER A 101 40.52 -4.31 -13.22
C SER A 101 39.07 -4.13 -13.67
N ASP A 102 38.61 -4.89 -14.67
CA ASP A 102 37.23 -4.83 -15.16
C ASP A 102 36.25 -5.47 -14.16
N LEU A 103 36.72 -6.43 -13.35
CA LEU A 103 35.98 -7.03 -12.24
C LEU A 103 36.09 -6.22 -10.94
N ALA A 104 37.10 -5.36 -10.85
CA ALA A 104 37.34 -4.44 -9.74
C ALA A 104 36.77 -3.05 -10.00
N ALA A 105 35.99 -2.87 -11.07
CA ALA A 105 35.20 -1.66 -11.26
C ALA A 105 34.37 -1.43 -9.98
N PRO A 106 34.46 -0.23 -9.35
CA PRO A 106 33.61 0.08 -8.22
C PRO A 106 32.16 -0.14 -8.62
N ALA A 107 31.40 -0.85 -7.78
CA ALA A 107 29.95 -0.89 -7.92
C ALA A 107 29.45 0.54 -8.09
N GLU A 108 28.63 0.80 -9.10
CA GLU A 108 28.03 2.12 -9.32
C GLU A 108 27.41 2.58 -8.00
N LYS A 109 27.71 3.83 -7.63
CA LYS A 109 27.29 4.45 -6.37
C LYS A 109 25.77 4.30 -6.24
N PRO A 110 25.23 3.90 -5.07
CA PRO A 110 23.83 3.56 -4.96
C PRO A 110 22.96 4.71 -5.49
N GLU A 111 22.06 4.32 -6.37
CA GLU A 111 20.89 5.08 -6.83
C GLU A 111 20.27 5.77 -5.61
N ASP A 112 19.95 7.06 -5.74
CA ASP A 112 19.52 7.98 -4.67
C ASP A 112 18.87 7.29 -3.47
N ASP A 113 19.47 7.43 -2.27
CA ASP A 113 19.02 6.87 -0.98
C ASP A 113 17.48 6.67 -0.88
N VAL A 114 17.00 5.50 -1.29
CA VAL A 114 15.57 5.16 -1.30
C VAL A 114 15.16 4.77 0.11
N ALA A 115 14.18 5.48 0.66
CA ALA A 115 13.68 5.27 2.00
C ALA A 115 12.20 5.64 2.09
N LYS A 116 11.54 5.17 3.15
CA LYS A 116 10.16 5.55 3.46
C LYS A 116 10.08 7.03 3.79
N ARG A 117 9.26 7.76 3.05
CA ARG A 117 9.09 9.21 3.18
C ARG A 117 7.62 9.57 3.14
N LEU A 118 7.25 10.54 3.98
CA LEU A 118 5.90 11.09 4.02
C LEU A 118 5.75 12.17 2.93
N LEU A 119 4.94 11.88 1.92
CA LEU A 119 4.72 12.73 0.76
C LEU A 119 3.40 13.49 0.91
N ALA A 120 3.50 14.80 0.95
CA ALA A 120 2.35 15.68 1.09
C ALA A 120 1.66 15.95 -0.25
N ARG A 121 0.35 16.27 -0.19
CA ARG A 121 -0.47 16.70 -1.34
C ARG A 121 -0.50 15.68 -2.50
N PRO A 122 -0.84 14.41 -2.25
CA PRO A 122 -1.01 13.44 -3.31
C PRO A 122 -2.18 13.80 -4.22
N VAL A 123 -1.99 13.65 -5.53
CA VAL A 123 -3.03 13.86 -6.55
C VAL A 123 -3.23 12.57 -7.33
N ALA A 124 -4.40 11.94 -7.17
CA ALA A 124 -4.77 10.76 -7.94
C ALA A 124 -4.93 11.09 -9.44
N LEU A 125 -4.11 10.49 -10.29
CA LEU A 125 -4.20 10.58 -11.75
C LEU A 125 -5.17 9.54 -12.31
N ASP A 126 -5.16 8.35 -11.73
CA ASP A 126 -6.12 7.26 -11.94
C ASP A 126 -6.22 6.42 -10.66
N ALA A 127 -6.41 5.10 -10.77
CA ALA A 127 -6.53 4.17 -9.64
C ALA A 127 -5.19 3.64 -9.13
N ALA A 128 -4.12 3.74 -9.93
CA ALA A 128 -2.81 3.17 -9.65
C ALA A 128 -1.71 4.25 -9.63
N ARG A 129 -1.93 5.42 -10.23
CA ARG A 129 -0.92 6.48 -10.32
C ARG A 129 -1.28 7.69 -9.50
N ILE A 130 -0.33 8.15 -8.69
CA ILE A 130 -0.45 9.29 -7.78
C ILE A 130 0.68 10.27 -8.06
N ALA A 131 0.33 11.50 -8.43
CA ALA A 131 1.30 12.57 -8.61
C ALA A 131 1.68 13.22 -7.28
N ILE A 132 2.97 13.51 -7.12
CA ILE A 132 3.59 14.24 -6.02
C ILE A 132 4.49 15.32 -6.64
N GLY A 133 4.05 16.58 -6.59
CA GLY A 133 4.76 17.66 -7.27
C GLY A 133 4.86 17.43 -8.77
N GLN A 134 6.09 17.27 -9.28
CA GLN A 134 6.38 16.96 -10.68
C GLN A 134 6.58 15.46 -10.97
N ALA A 135 6.59 14.64 -9.93
CA ALA A 135 6.81 13.20 -10.02
C ALA A 135 5.51 12.41 -9.95
N VAL A 136 5.58 11.15 -10.36
CA VAL A 136 4.47 10.19 -10.28
C VAL A 136 4.94 8.92 -9.58
N VAL A 137 4.17 8.45 -8.61
CA VAL A 137 4.29 7.09 -8.06
C VAL A 137 3.22 6.22 -8.68
N GLU A 138 3.64 5.07 -9.21
CA GLU A 138 2.76 3.99 -9.67
C GLU A 138 2.71 2.89 -8.61
N LEU A 139 1.50 2.48 -8.23
CA LEU A 139 1.27 1.47 -7.22
C LEU A 139 1.57 0.08 -7.80
N PRO A 140 2.47 -0.72 -7.19
CA PRO A 140 2.78 -2.06 -7.68
C PRO A 140 1.55 -2.97 -7.56
N GLY A 141 1.37 -3.86 -8.53
CA GLY A 141 0.32 -4.88 -8.49
C GLY A 141 -1.10 -4.38 -8.79
N VAL A 142 -1.25 -3.11 -9.16
CA VAL A 142 -2.54 -2.48 -9.48
C VAL A 142 -2.58 -2.12 -10.96
N GLU A 143 -3.58 -2.62 -11.68
CA GLU A 143 -3.85 -2.25 -13.06
C GLU A 143 -5.04 -1.28 -13.12
N PRO A 144 -4.80 0.02 -13.42
CA PRO A 144 -5.85 1.01 -13.46
C PRO A 144 -6.73 0.85 -14.71
N LEU A 145 -7.93 1.43 -14.66
CA LEU A 145 -8.75 1.60 -15.86
C LEU A 145 -8.32 2.86 -16.60
N GLU A 146 -8.42 2.83 -17.92
CA GLU A 146 -8.36 4.03 -18.75
C GLU A 146 -9.34 5.08 -18.24
N LEU A 147 -8.92 6.35 -18.18
CA LEU A 147 -9.72 7.37 -17.53
C LEU A 147 -11.08 7.60 -18.23
N ALA A 148 -11.14 7.39 -19.53
CA ALA A 148 -12.34 7.49 -20.35
C ALA A 148 -13.18 6.19 -20.38
N ALA A 149 -12.73 5.13 -19.69
CA ALA A 149 -13.40 3.84 -19.70
C ALA A 149 -14.86 3.95 -19.21
N GLN A 150 -15.73 3.26 -19.95
CA GLN A 150 -17.13 3.05 -19.62
C GLN A 150 -17.31 1.57 -19.27
N CYS A 151 -18.04 1.31 -18.19
CA CYS A 151 -18.39 -0.04 -17.79
C CYS A 151 -19.90 -0.20 -17.89
N SER A 152 -20.36 -1.43 -18.10
CA SER A 152 -21.78 -1.74 -18.23
C SER A 152 -22.19 -2.91 -17.34
N SER A 153 -23.41 -2.82 -16.81
CA SER A 153 -24.08 -3.86 -16.02
C SER A 153 -25.54 -3.87 -16.42
N GLY A 154 -25.94 -4.92 -17.14
CA GLY A 154 -27.23 -4.96 -17.83
C GLY A 154 -27.39 -3.79 -18.80
N SER A 155 -28.41 -2.96 -18.60
CA SER A 155 -28.69 -1.77 -19.41
C SER A 155 -28.02 -0.48 -18.90
N LEU A 156 -27.32 -0.53 -17.77
CA LEU A 156 -26.68 0.64 -17.18
C LEU A 156 -25.24 0.75 -17.67
N THR A 157 -24.87 1.89 -18.26
CA THR A 157 -23.49 2.26 -18.59
C THR A 157 -23.04 3.44 -17.72
N TRP A 158 -21.80 3.42 -17.23
CA TRP A 158 -21.27 4.51 -16.41
C TRP A 158 -19.76 4.73 -16.64
N PRO A 159 -19.25 5.95 -16.35
CA PRO A 159 -17.84 6.28 -16.51
C PRO A 159 -16.98 5.69 -15.39
N CYS A 160 -16.69 4.40 -15.46
CA CYS A 160 -15.94 3.70 -14.43
C CYS A 160 -14.51 4.21 -14.25
N GLY A 161 -13.81 4.61 -15.32
CA GLY A 161 -12.46 5.17 -15.21
C GLY A 161 -12.43 6.47 -14.38
N ALA A 162 -13.28 7.43 -14.73
CA ALA A 162 -13.39 8.69 -14.00
C ALA A 162 -13.88 8.50 -12.55
N ARG A 163 -14.75 7.52 -12.33
CA ARG A 163 -15.23 7.17 -10.99
C ARG A 163 -14.10 6.54 -10.16
N SER A 164 -13.36 5.60 -10.72
CA SER A 164 -12.22 4.96 -10.05
C SER A 164 -11.19 5.98 -9.54
N ARG A 165 -10.74 6.91 -10.41
CA ARG A 165 -9.87 8.03 -9.98
C ARG A 165 -10.47 8.85 -8.84
N THR A 166 -11.77 9.10 -8.92
CA THR A 166 -12.49 9.87 -7.90
C THR A 166 -12.53 9.15 -6.56
N GLU A 167 -12.66 7.84 -6.55
CA GLU A 167 -12.67 7.04 -5.33
C GLU A 167 -11.29 7.02 -4.68
N LEU A 168 -10.20 6.89 -5.45
CA LEU A 168 -8.84 7.06 -4.91
C LEU A 168 -8.64 8.49 -4.35
N ARG A 169 -9.09 9.54 -5.06
CA ARG A 169 -9.05 10.91 -4.54
C ARG A 169 -9.81 11.05 -3.22
N ASN A 170 -10.99 10.42 -3.12
CA ASN A 170 -11.82 10.41 -1.91
C ASN A 170 -11.25 9.53 -0.79
N PHE A 171 -10.38 8.59 -1.10
CA PHE A 171 -9.63 7.84 -0.11
C PHE A 171 -8.50 8.69 0.44
N LEU A 172 -7.70 9.31 -0.44
CA LEU A 172 -6.57 10.15 -0.04
C LEU A 172 -7.02 11.32 0.84
N ARG A 173 -8.12 12.01 0.51
CA ARG A 173 -8.69 13.12 1.32
C ARG A 173 -7.68 14.22 1.68
N GLY A 174 -6.66 14.43 0.84
CA GLY A 174 -5.58 15.38 1.10
C GLY A 174 -4.64 14.98 2.24
N ARG A 175 -4.75 13.76 2.77
CA ARG A 175 -3.79 13.17 3.71
C ARG A 175 -2.46 12.92 2.98
N SER A 176 -1.36 13.04 3.70
CA SER A 176 -0.05 12.61 3.20
C SER A 176 -0.02 11.08 3.08
N ILE A 177 0.76 10.59 2.12
CA ILE A 177 1.01 9.16 1.91
C ILE A 177 2.45 8.84 2.30
N GLU A 178 2.70 7.66 2.84
CA GLU A 178 4.06 7.17 3.04
C GLU A 178 4.43 6.24 1.87
N CYS A 179 5.55 6.49 1.20
CA CYS A 179 6.04 5.68 0.08
C CYS A 179 7.56 5.49 0.18
N GLU A 180 8.09 4.42 -0.42
CA GLU A 180 9.53 4.19 -0.55
C GLU A 180 10.05 4.87 -1.82
N VAL A 181 10.69 6.05 -1.68
CA VAL A 181 11.07 6.91 -2.80
C VAL A 181 12.46 7.51 -2.58
N PRO A 182 13.18 7.94 -3.63
CA PRO A 182 14.47 8.60 -3.48
C PRO A 182 14.36 9.94 -2.74
N ASN A 183 15.50 10.47 -2.30
CA ASN A 183 15.53 11.82 -1.73
C ASN A 183 15.06 12.86 -2.77
N ARG A 184 14.39 13.93 -2.31
CA ARG A 184 13.87 15.02 -3.16
C ARG A 184 12.82 14.59 -4.20
N PHE A 185 12.24 13.39 -4.06
CA PHE A 185 11.16 12.91 -4.92
C PHE A 185 10.03 13.95 -5.05
N GLY A 186 9.66 14.26 -6.29
CA GLY A 186 8.63 15.27 -6.59
C GLY A 186 9.16 16.65 -6.99
N GLU A 187 10.46 16.90 -6.86
CA GLU A 187 11.11 18.12 -7.34
C GLU A 187 11.42 18.09 -8.85
N SER A 188 11.51 16.89 -9.43
CA SER A 188 11.82 16.67 -10.83
C SER A 188 10.72 15.84 -11.53
N ARG A 189 10.77 15.77 -12.86
CA ARG A 189 9.89 14.88 -13.62
C ARG A 189 10.47 13.47 -13.61
N GLU A 190 9.90 12.63 -12.78
CA GLU A 190 10.29 11.23 -12.61
C GLU A 190 9.03 10.37 -12.39
N SER A 191 9.12 9.09 -12.72
CA SER A 191 8.05 8.11 -12.49
C SER A 191 8.67 6.86 -11.91
N ILE A 192 8.17 6.41 -10.76
CA ILE A 192 8.68 5.22 -10.07
C ILE A 192 7.52 4.32 -9.64
N THR A 193 7.77 3.02 -9.56
CA THR A 193 6.83 2.08 -8.97
C THR A 193 7.18 1.88 -7.50
N SER A 194 6.27 2.17 -6.58
CA SER A 194 6.52 2.05 -5.14
C SER A 194 5.24 1.78 -4.37
N ALA A 195 5.35 0.92 -3.35
CA ALA A 195 4.24 0.70 -2.42
C ALA A 195 4.02 1.94 -1.57
N CYS A 196 2.76 2.33 -1.41
CA CYS A 196 2.36 3.49 -0.64
C CYS A 196 1.24 3.16 0.32
N SER A 197 1.21 3.82 1.47
CA SER A 197 0.15 3.70 2.47
C SER A 197 -0.40 5.05 2.91
N VAL A 198 -1.62 5.05 3.45
CA VAL A 198 -2.15 6.16 4.25
C VAL A 198 -2.32 5.66 5.69
N GLY A 199 -1.37 6.02 6.57
CA GLY A 199 -1.25 5.36 7.86
C GLY A 199 -0.90 3.89 7.66
N ASP A 200 -1.68 2.99 8.26
CA ASP A 200 -1.47 1.53 8.16
C ASP A 200 -2.18 0.88 6.96
N GLU A 201 -2.91 1.66 6.15
CA GLU A 201 -3.70 1.14 5.04
C GLU A 201 -2.94 1.24 3.71
N ASP A 202 -2.63 0.08 3.12
CA ASP A 202 -2.02 -0.03 1.78
C ASP A 202 -2.99 0.48 0.71
N ILE A 203 -2.52 1.43 -0.09
CA ILE A 203 -3.37 2.08 -1.10
C ILE A 203 -3.73 1.12 -2.23
N GLY A 204 -2.79 0.29 -2.70
CA GLY A 204 -3.04 -0.66 -3.78
C GLY A 204 -4.03 -1.73 -3.38
N ALA A 205 -3.86 -2.30 -2.19
CA ALA A 205 -4.81 -3.24 -1.59
C ALA A 205 -6.20 -2.61 -1.43
N TRP A 206 -6.28 -1.35 -0.97
CA TRP A 206 -7.55 -0.65 -0.83
C TRP A 206 -8.27 -0.47 -2.17
N VAL A 207 -7.57 0.00 -3.21
CA VAL A 207 -8.19 0.24 -4.52
C VAL A 207 -8.72 -1.07 -5.13
N VAL A 208 -7.94 -2.15 -5.06
CA VAL A 208 -8.34 -3.46 -5.60
C VAL A 208 -9.47 -4.10 -4.80
N SER A 209 -9.38 -4.10 -3.47
CA SER A 209 -10.42 -4.69 -2.59
C SER A 209 -11.77 -3.99 -2.70
N ARG A 210 -11.77 -2.70 -3.06
CA ARG A 210 -12.99 -1.92 -3.35
C ARG A 210 -13.48 -2.06 -4.79
N GLY A 211 -12.76 -2.80 -5.63
CA GLY A 211 -13.09 -3.01 -7.03
C GLY A 211 -12.91 -1.78 -7.91
N TRP A 212 -12.01 -0.85 -7.56
CA TRP A 212 -11.75 0.34 -8.37
C TRP A 212 -10.61 0.14 -9.38
N ALA A 213 -9.81 -0.92 -9.23
CA ALA A 213 -8.79 -1.34 -10.17
C ALA A 213 -8.77 -2.85 -10.30
N GLN A 214 -8.06 -3.34 -11.31
CA GLN A 214 -7.76 -4.76 -11.46
C GLN A 214 -6.46 -5.07 -10.73
N ALA A 215 -6.32 -6.31 -10.25
CA ALA A 215 -5.05 -6.82 -9.77
C ALA A 215 -4.20 -7.29 -10.95
N VAL A 216 -2.91 -6.99 -10.94
CA VAL A 216 -1.96 -7.61 -11.86
C VAL A 216 -1.95 -9.14 -11.61
N PRO A 217 -2.08 -9.99 -12.65
CA PRO A 217 -2.05 -11.44 -12.49
C PRO A 217 -0.77 -11.95 -11.81
N GLY A 218 -0.91 -12.88 -10.86
CA GLY A 218 0.18 -13.36 -10.00
C GLY A 218 0.70 -12.33 -8.98
N GLY A 219 0.04 -11.17 -8.86
CA GLY A 219 0.37 -10.12 -7.92
C GLY A 219 -0.24 -10.34 -6.52
N PRO A 220 0.07 -9.46 -5.55
CA PRO A 220 -0.34 -9.63 -4.17
C PRO A 220 -1.84 -9.41 -3.90
N TYR A 221 -2.61 -8.93 -4.88
CA TYR A 221 -3.99 -8.49 -4.68
C TYR A 221 -5.04 -9.36 -5.39
N GLU A 222 -4.67 -10.54 -5.90
CA GLU A 222 -5.61 -11.42 -6.63
C GLU A 222 -6.81 -11.84 -5.76
N ASP A 223 -6.56 -12.22 -4.51
CA ASP A 223 -7.62 -12.61 -3.57
C ASP A 223 -8.54 -11.44 -3.22
N LEU A 224 -7.98 -10.22 -3.11
CA LEU A 224 -8.76 -9.00 -2.88
C LEU A 224 -9.67 -8.71 -4.08
N GLN A 225 -9.16 -8.90 -5.30
CA GLN A 225 -9.96 -8.76 -6.52
C GLN A 225 -11.06 -9.83 -6.58
N ALA A 226 -10.74 -11.09 -6.27
CA ALA A 226 -11.72 -12.18 -6.25
C ALA A 226 -12.87 -11.87 -5.28
N SER A 227 -12.55 -11.37 -4.09
CA SER A 227 -13.54 -10.89 -3.12
C SER A 227 -14.35 -9.70 -3.66
N ALA A 228 -13.70 -8.70 -4.27
CA ALA A 228 -14.39 -7.55 -4.85
C ALA A 228 -15.38 -7.96 -5.96
N LYS A 229 -15.00 -8.93 -6.80
CA LYS A 229 -15.87 -9.53 -7.84
C LYS A 229 -17.06 -10.25 -7.22
N ALA A 230 -16.81 -11.13 -6.25
CA ALA A 230 -17.86 -11.89 -5.58
C ALA A 230 -18.90 -10.99 -4.88
N ASN A 231 -18.47 -9.81 -4.42
CA ASN A 231 -19.32 -8.83 -3.74
C ASN A 231 -19.88 -7.73 -4.66
N GLY A 232 -19.62 -7.78 -5.97
CA GLY A 232 -20.12 -6.79 -6.93
C GLY A 232 -19.66 -5.36 -6.64
N LEU A 233 -18.40 -5.19 -6.20
CA LEU A 233 -17.86 -3.89 -5.80
C LEU A 233 -17.27 -3.12 -6.99
N GLY A 234 -17.43 -1.79 -6.95
CA GLY A 234 -16.76 -0.87 -7.86
C GLY A 234 -17.11 -1.12 -9.34
N ILE A 235 -16.14 -1.58 -10.11
CA ILE A 235 -16.27 -1.91 -11.54
C ILE A 235 -16.96 -3.27 -11.77
N TRP A 236 -17.09 -4.11 -10.74
CA TRP A 236 -17.63 -5.48 -10.82
C TRP A 236 -19.13 -5.59 -10.53
N ARG A 237 -19.81 -4.46 -10.40
CA ARG A 237 -21.26 -4.37 -10.15
C ARG A 237 -22.11 -4.63 -11.39
#